data_AF-A0A932Y8A7-F1
#
_entry.id   AF-A0A932Y8A7-F1
#
_cell.length_a   1.000
_cell.length_b   1.000
_cell.length_c   1.000
_cell.angle_alpha   90.00
_cell.angle_beta   90.00
_cell.angle_gamma   90.00
#
_symmetry.space_group_name_H-M   'P 1'
#
loop_
_entity.id
_entity.type
_entity.pdbx_description
1 polymer ?
#
loop_
_entity_poly.entity_id
_entity_poly.type
_entity_poly.pdbx_seq_one_letter_code
_entity_poly.pdbx_strand_id
1 'polypeptide(L)'
;RMLRMTLPDAPLQTLPPHHVLFKTFYLIRTLGGRAMVEPSLQGISWGKRLVVVYSRNDLLGAWIKDNLGNPLFPCIPRGEAQRWDAKKMTVNILFYALTGNYKEDAVHQPYILQKMRAEPIPH
;
A
#
# COMPACT_ATOMS: atom_id res chain seq x y z
N ARG A 1 1.16 17.52 -11.42
CA ARG A 1 0.37 18.17 -12.50
C ARG A 1 -0.71 17.23 -13.02
N MET A 2 -0.39 16.04 -13.52
CA MET A 2 -1.37 15.03 -13.98
C MET A 2 -2.46 14.69 -12.95
N LEU A 3 -2.09 14.35 -11.71
CA LEU A 3 -3.07 13.96 -10.68
C LEU A 3 -4.11 15.04 -10.36
N ARG A 4 -3.75 16.33 -10.44
CA ARG A 4 -4.69 17.44 -10.24
C ARG A 4 -5.70 17.59 -11.37
N MET A 5 -5.40 17.06 -12.57
CA MET A 5 -6.34 17.08 -13.70
C MET A 5 -7.32 15.91 -13.62
N THR A 6 -6.89 14.76 -13.07
CA THR A 6 -7.73 13.55 -12.94
C THR A 6 -8.56 13.54 -11.66
N LEU A 7 -8.04 14.10 -10.56
CA LEU A 7 -8.67 14.16 -9.25
C LEU A 7 -8.52 15.60 -8.69
N PRO A 8 -9.29 16.57 -9.20
CA PRO A 8 -9.11 17.98 -8.88
C PRO A 8 -9.30 18.30 -7.39
N ASP A 9 -10.24 17.61 -6.73
CA ASP A 9 -10.65 17.90 -5.34
C ASP A 9 -9.92 17.04 -4.29
N ALA A 10 -9.00 16.16 -4.70
CA ALA A 10 -8.35 15.21 -3.81
C ALA A 10 -6.82 15.41 -3.84
N PRO A 11 -6.24 16.14 -2.87
CA PRO A 11 -4.80 16.43 -2.87
C PRO A 11 -3.98 15.18 -2.59
N LEU A 12 -2.78 15.12 -3.19
CA LEU A 12 -1.77 14.13 -2.85
C LEU A 12 -1.23 14.43 -1.45
N GLN A 13 -1.40 13.49 -0.52
CA GLN A 13 -0.98 13.63 0.88
C GLN A 13 -0.02 12.53 1.29
N THR A 14 0.83 12.80 2.28
CA THR A 14 1.67 11.77 2.89
C THR A 14 0.80 10.79 3.68
N LEU A 15 1.01 9.50 3.47
CA LEU A 15 0.29 8.45 4.18
C LEU A 15 0.75 8.38 5.65
N PRO A 16 -0.18 8.27 6.62
CA PRO A 16 0.19 8.15 8.02
C PRO A 16 0.96 6.84 8.27
N PRO A 17 1.96 6.80 9.16
CA PRO A 17 2.78 5.61 9.41
C PRO A 17 1.98 4.35 9.80
N HIS A 18 0.78 4.53 10.37
CA HIS A 18 -0.11 3.46 10.80
C HIS A 18 -1.12 3.00 9.74
N HIS A 19 -1.04 3.55 8.53
CA HIS A 19 -1.96 3.22 7.44
C HIS A 19 -1.98 1.71 7.16
N VAL A 20 -3.17 1.15 6.89
CA VAL A 20 -3.38 -0.29 6.70
C VAL A 20 -2.50 -0.87 5.58
N LEU A 21 -2.19 -0.07 4.55
CA LEU A 21 -1.27 -0.41 3.47
C LEU A 21 0.08 -0.97 3.97
N PHE A 22 0.62 -0.47 5.08
CA PHE A 22 1.91 -0.92 5.62
C PHE A 22 1.83 -2.25 6.38
N LYS A 23 0.62 -2.83 6.50
CA LYS A 23 0.33 -4.09 7.19
C LYS A 23 -0.69 -4.96 6.43
N THR A 24 -0.80 -4.79 5.11
CA THR A 24 -1.74 -5.57 4.31
C THR A 24 -1.28 -7.02 4.19
N PHE A 25 -0.03 -7.28 3.82
CA PHE A 25 0.53 -8.64 3.74
C PHE A 25 1.77 -8.76 4.62
N TYR A 26 2.79 -7.94 4.34
CA TYR A 26 3.95 -7.76 5.20
C TYR A 26 3.75 -6.60 6.18
N LEU A 27 4.40 -6.69 7.34
CA LEU A 27 4.60 -5.55 8.24
C LEU A 27 5.81 -4.73 7.77
N ILE A 28 5.56 -3.53 7.25
CA ILE A 28 6.58 -2.61 6.74
C ILE A 28 6.99 -1.63 7.85
N ARG A 29 8.27 -1.64 8.22
CA ARG A 29 8.86 -0.70 9.18
C ARG A 29 9.72 0.37 8.51
N THR A 30 10.23 0.08 7.32
CA THR A 30 11.09 0.96 6.56
C THR A 30 10.71 0.87 5.10
N LEU A 31 10.57 2.02 4.45
CA LEU A 31 10.29 2.09 3.03
C LEU A 31 11.58 1.89 2.24
N GLY A 32 11.57 0.84 1.40
CA GLY A 32 12.62 0.60 0.43
C GLY A 32 12.35 1.27 -0.91
N GLY A 33 13.07 0.79 -1.92
CA GLY A 33 13.00 1.19 -3.32
C GLY A 33 14.36 1.01 -3.98
N ARG A 34 14.49 1.23 -5.29
CA ARG A 34 15.82 1.31 -5.91
C ARG A 34 16.63 2.48 -5.34
N ALA A 35 15.97 3.60 -5.05
CA ALA A 35 16.53 4.74 -4.35
C ALA A 35 15.77 4.99 -3.04
N MET A 36 16.42 5.52 -2.02
CA MET A 36 15.72 6.07 -0.85
C MET A 36 15.73 7.59 -0.93
N VAL A 37 14.73 8.15 -1.60
CA VAL A 37 14.57 9.60 -1.76
C VAL A 37 13.69 10.16 -0.65
N GLU A 38 12.60 9.47 -0.32
CA GLU A 38 11.65 9.85 0.72
C GLU A 38 11.42 8.69 1.69
N PRO A 39 11.34 8.93 3.01
CA PRO A 39 10.99 7.90 3.99
C PRO A 39 9.49 7.65 4.07
N SER A 40 8.69 8.26 3.18
CA SER A 40 7.23 8.20 3.20
C SER A 40 6.64 7.87 1.83
N LEU A 41 5.42 7.31 1.84
CA LEU A 41 4.60 7.19 0.64
C LEU A 41 3.56 8.29 0.64
N GLN A 42 3.25 8.78 -0.56
CA GLN A 42 2.14 9.68 -0.74
C GLN A 42 0.98 8.96 -1.41
N GLY A 43 -0.22 9.50 -1.30
CA GLY A 43 -1.38 8.94 -1.94
C GLY A 43 -2.57 9.86 -1.92
N ILE A 44 -3.61 9.44 -2.63
CA ILE A 44 -4.90 10.13 -2.69
C ILE A 44 -5.95 9.14 -2.23
N SER A 45 -6.73 9.54 -1.24
CA SER A 45 -7.86 8.78 -0.75
C SER A 45 -9.17 9.31 -1.33
N TRP A 46 -10.06 8.40 -1.67
CA TRP A 46 -11.45 8.69 -2.01
C TRP A 46 -12.34 8.03 -0.95
N GLY A 47 -12.96 8.85 -0.09
CA GLY A 47 -13.59 8.34 1.14
C GLY A 47 -12.56 7.67 2.04
N LYS A 48 -12.82 6.42 2.45
CA LYS A 48 -11.91 5.61 3.29
C LYS A 48 -10.86 4.83 2.49
N ARG A 49 -10.96 4.81 1.15
CA ARG A 49 -10.11 3.97 0.31
C ARG A 49 -8.97 4.77 -0.30
N LEU A 50 -7.76 4.22 -0.24
CA LEU A 50 -6.63 4.73 -0.97
C LEU A 50 -6.74 4.34 -2.45
N VAL A 51 -6.87 5.33 -3.34
CA VAL A 51 -7.08 5.12 -4.78
C VAL A 51 -5.82 5.40 -5.62
N VAL A 52 -4.90 6.21 -5.08
CA VAL A 52 -3.60 6.46 -5.70
C VAL A 52 -2.51 6.22 -4.67
N VAL A 53 -1.47 5.49 -5.08
CA VAL A 53 -0.22 5.35 -4.33
C VAL A 53 0.89 5.98 -5.16
N TYR A 54 1.68 6.85 -4.56
CA TYR A 54 2.82 7.51 -5.17
C TYR A 54 4.07 7.30 -4.34
N SER A 55 5.12 6.83 -4.99
CA SER A 55 6.44 6.61 -4.39
C SER A 55 7.52 7.31 -5.21
N ARG A 56 8.41 8.02 -4.53
CA ARG A 56 9.62 8.62 -5.12
C ARG A 56 10.84 7.70 -5.08
N ASN A 57 10.70 6.51 -4.47
CA ASN A 57 11.80 5.59 -4.21
C ASN A 57 12.05 4.58 -5.35
N ASP A 58 11.28 4.66 -6.44
CA ASP A 58 11.39 3.73 -7.57
C ASP A 58 11.26 2.26 -7.11
N LEU A 59 10.08 1.91 -6.61
CA LEU A 59 9.78 0.57 -6.11
C LEU A 59 9.89 -0.49 -7.20
N LEU A 60 9.44 -0.18 -8.42
CA LEU A 60 9.44 -1.13 -9.53
C LEU A 60 10.85 -1.34 -10.12
N GLY A 61 11.71 -0.32 -10.10
CA GLY A 61 13.12 -0.47 -10.49
C GLY A 61 13.87 -1.55 -9.68
N ALA A 62 13.42 -1.81 -8.44
CA ALA A 62 13.98 -2.88 -7.60
C ALA A 62 13.67 -4.30 -8.10
N TRP A 63 12.64 -4.46 -8.95
CA TRP A 63 12.21 -5.74 -9.54
C TRP A 63 12.87 -6.07 -10.87
N ILE A 64 13.42 -5.06 -11.56
CA ILE A 64 13.96 -5.23 -12.91
C ILE A 64 15.18 -6.14 -12.85
N LYS A 65 15.19 -7.13 -13.74
CA LYS A 65 16.26 -8.13 -13.87
C LYS A 65 16.73 -8.23 -15.32
N ASP A 66 17.97 -8.67 -15.51
CA ASP A 66 18.48 -9.08 -16.80
C ASP A 66 17.98 -10.48 -17.20
N ASN A 67 18.39 -10.96 -18.38
CA ASN A 67 18.02 -12.29 -18.89
C ASN A 67 18.61 -13.45 -18.07
N LEU A 68 19.59 -13.18 -17.22
CA LEU A 68 20.22 -14.17 -16.32
C LEU A 68 19.56 -14.16 -14.93
N GLY A 69 18.58 -13.27 -14.71
CA GLY A 69 17.86 -13.13 -13.45
C GLY A 69 18.55 -12.26 -12.40
N ASN A 70 19.69 -11.65 -12.75
CA ASN A 70 20.40 -10.72 -11.86
C ASN A 70 19.66 -9.37 -11.82
N PRO A 71 19.65 -8.68 -10.68
CA PRO A 71 19.04 -7.35 -10.62
C PRO A 71 19.77 -6.38 -11.55
N LEU A 72 19.01 -5.73 -12.44
CA LEU A 72 19.58 -4.83 -13.44
C LEU A 72 20.13 -3.53 -12.83
N PHE A 73 19.49 -3.06 -11.76
CA PHE A 73 19.88 -1.83 -11.08
C PHE A 73 20.26 -2.07 -9.62
N PRO A 74 21.31 -1.40 -9.11
CA PRO A 74 21.64 -1.44 -7.69
C PRO A 74 20.58 -0.69 -6.88
N CYS A 75 20.36 -1.13 -5.64
CA CYS A 75 19.55 -0.41 -4.67
C CYS A 75 20.47 0.38 -3.72
N ILE A 76 20.31 1.70 -3.68
CA ILE A 76 21.20 2.59 -2.92
C ILE A 76 20.37 3.35 -1.88
N PRO A 77 20.85 3.49 -0.63
CA PRO A 77 22.18 3.09 -0.11
C PRO A 77 22.31 1.67 0.48
N ARG A 78 21.22 0.95 0.76
CA ARG A 78 21.26 -0.27 1.60
C ARG A 78 21.31 -1.60 0.83
N GLY A 79 21.56 -1.57 -0.48
CA GLY A 79 21.74 -2.78 -1.29
C GLY A 79 20.52 -3.71 -1.29
N GLU A 80 20.77 -5.02 -1.23
CA GLU A 80 19.74 -6.06 -1.36
C GLU A 80 18.70 -6.05 -0.22
N ALA A 81 19.06 -5.61 0.98
CA ALA A 81 18.09 -5.47 2.08
C ALA A 81 17.00 -4.45 1.71
N GLN A 82 17.39 -3.31 1.13
CA GLN A 82 16.46 -2.30 0.64
C GLN A 82 15.69 -2.76 -0.60
N ARG A 83 16.30 -3.57 -1.47
CA ARG A 83 15.56 -4.23 -2.56
C ARG A 83 14.45 -5.11 -2.01
N TRP A 84 14.72 -5.83 -0.92
CA TRP A 84 13.73 -6.69 -0.30
C TRP A 84 12.58 -5.89 0.33
N ASP A 85 12.89 -4.78 0.99
CA ASP A 85 11.87 -3.86 1.50
C ASP A 85 11.00 -3.26 0.37
N ALA A 86 11.61 -2.93 -0.78
CA ALA A 86 10.88 -2.47 -1.97
C ALA A 86 9.87 -3.52 -2.48
N LYS A 87 10.32 -4.77 -2.55
CA LYS A 87 9.49 -5.90 -2.99
C LYS A 87 8.32 -6.13 -2.04
N LYS A 88 8.56 -6.15 -0.73
CA LYS A 88 7.50 -6.27 0.28
C LYS A 88 6.46 -5.14 0.15
N MET A 89 6.92 -3.90 -0.04
CA MET A 89 6.02 -2.76 -0.21
C MET A 89 5.17 -2.91 -1.48
N THR A 90 5.77 -3.36 -2.60
CA THR A 90 5.05 -3.59 -3.85
C THR A 90 3.97 -4.66 -3.69
N VAL A 91 4.29 -5.77 -3.00
CA VAL A 91 3.32 -6.82 -2.68
C VAL A 91 2.19 -6.28 -1.80
N ASN A 92 2.49 -5.46 -0.78
CA ASN A 92 1.45 -4.82 0.03
C ASN A 92 0.51 -3.94 -0.79
N ILE A 93 1.03 -3.15 -1.75
CA ILE A 93 0.23 -2.33 -2.65
C ILE A 93 -0.70 -3.22 -3.50
N LEU A 94 -0.16 -4.28 -4.08
CA LEU A 94 -0.93 -5.21 -4.90
C LEU A 94 -2.04 -5.88 -4.09
N PHE A 95 -1.72 -6.44 -2.93
CA PHE A 95 -2.73 -7.05 -2.06
C PHE A 95 -3.76 -6.02 -1.61
N TYR A 96 -3.37 -4.80 -1.26
CA TYR A 96 -4.31 -3.76 -0.84
C TYR A 96 -5.29 -3.41 -1.97
N ALA A 97 -4.78 -3.31 -3.21
CA ALA A 97 -5.60 -3.05 -4.37
C ALA A 97 -6.58 -4.20 -4.67
N LEU A 98 -6.11 -5.46 -4.54
CA LEU A 98 -6.88 -6.66 -4.85
C LEU A 98 -7.91 -7.03 -3.78
N THR A 99 -7.59 -6.88 -2.50
CA THR A 99 -8.48 -7.30 -1.40
C THR A 99 -9.53 -6.26 -1.04
N GLY A 100 -9.40 -5.03 -1.57
CA GLY A 100 -10.32 -3.94 -1.27
C GLY A 100 -10.54 -3.74 0.24
N ASN A 101 -11.80 -3.59 0.64
CA ASN A 101 -12.20 -3.21 2.00
C ASN A 101 -12.22 -4.34 3.05
N TYR A 102 -11.82 -5.57 2.68
CA TYR A 102 -12.01 -6.76 3.53
C TYR A 102 -11.46 -6.61 4.97
N LYS A 103 -10.37 -5.85 5.18
CA LYS A 103 -9.79 -5.66 6.52
C LYS A 103 -10.46 -4.58 7.38
N GLU A 104 -11.16 -3.60 6.79
CA GLU A 104 -11.94 -2.63 7.59
C GLU A 104 -13.32 -3.19 7.95
N ASP A 105 -13.94 -3.95 7.04
CA ASP A 105 -15.21 -4.63 7.33
C ASP A 105 -15.07 -5.68 8.45
N ALA A 106 -13.88 -6.29 8.58
CA ALA A 106 -13.56 -7.20 9.69
C ALA A 106 -13.62 -6.54 11.08
N VAL A 107 -13.39 -5.23 11.19
CA VAL A 107 -13.53 -4.49 12.46
C VAL A 107 -15.00 -4.22 12.79
N HIS A 108 -15.88 -4.18 11.78
CA HIS A 108 -17.33 -4.03 11.94
C HIS A 108 -18.09 -5.37 12.00
N GLN A 109 -17.45 -6.50 11.71
CA GLN A 109 -18.05 -7.84 11.86
C GLN A 109 -18.70 -8.11 13.23
N PRO A 110 -18.10 -7.72 14.38
CA PRO A 110 -18.72 -7.94 15.68
C PRO A 110 -20.08 -7.25 15.79
N TYR A 111 -20.18 -6.01 15.28
CA TYR A 111 -21.40 -5.21 15.30
C TYR A 111 -22.50 -5.80 14.40
N ILE A 112 -22.13 -6.29 13.21
CA ILE A 112 -23.08 -6.92 12.28
C ILE A 112 -23.60 -8.25 12.85
N LEU A 113 -22.72 -9.09 13.43
CA LEU A 113 -23.11 -10.35 14.07
C LEU A 113 -24.01 -10.11 15.30
N GLN A 114 -23.76 -9.04 16.05
CA GLN A 114 -24.56 -8.67 17.21
C GLN A 114 -25.95 -8.17 16.79
N LYS A 115 -26.05 -7.43 15.67
CA LYS A 115 -27.34 -7.01 15.10
C LYS A 115 -28.14 -8.19 14.53
N MET A 116 -27.49 -9.12 13.83
CA MET A 116 -28.13 -10.35 13.32
C MET A 116 -28.59 -11.31 14.42
N ARG A 117 -27.96 -11.29 15.60
CA ARG A 117 -28.43 -12.02 16.78
C ARG A 117 -29.57 -11.30 17.52
N ALA A 118 -29.68 -9.99 17.39
CA ALA A 118 -30.65 -9.17 18.11
C ALA A 118 -32.00 -9.02 17.38
N GLU A 119 -32.06 -9.26 16.07
CA GLU A 119 -33.31 -9.37 15.32
C GLU A 119 -33.70 -10.86 15.19
N PRO A 120 -34.73 -11.34 15.90
CA PRO A 120 -35.29 -12.65 15.61
C PRO A 120 -35.92 -12.61 14.22
N ILE A 121 -35.61 -13.62 13.41
CA ILE A 121 -36.27 -13.84 12.12
C ILE A 121 -37.77 -14.02 12.43
N PRO A 122 -38.67 -13.16 11.90
CA PRO A 122 -40.10 -13.38 12.08
C PRO A 122 -40.46 -14.69 11.36
N HIS A 123 -40.88 -15.68 12.15
CA HIS A 123 -41.56 -16.89 11.69
C HIS A 123 -43.05 -16.72 11.96
#